data_AF-A0AA96F9E4-F1
#
_entry.id   AF-A0AA96F9E4-F1
#
_cell.length_a   1.000
_cell.length_b   1.000
_cell.length_c   1.000
_cell.angle_alpha   90.00
_cell.angle_beta   90.00
_cell.angle_gamma   90.00
#
_symmetry.space_group_name_H-M   'P 1'
#
loop_
_entity.id
_entity.type
_entity.pdbx_description
1 polymer ?
#
loop_
_entity_poly.entity_id
_entity_poly.type
_entity_poly.pdbx_seq_one_letter_code
_entity_poly.pdbx_strand_id
1 'polypeptide(L)'
;MANGDAAAAAGMDVISAATGLVKNGADEINKTRDYIAAGKAASSITSGTFDTARIPTLDASKIGTGTLAAARIPTLTAAQVPSLDASKIGTGTLAAARIPTLDASKIGTGTLDGARIPDSLPGKAVDRTNGPTATAYNRTAQGSGWYSAYMNSDLEFMRNTSSRRYKDDEQPAVLDVAAILALQPVTYHRIGQPDGTRELGLIAEDCVDVPHLVQWDVPRNKDGQPRAGGKERPESVRYEQVLPVMLLEVCRAQQAQIDALLARVAQLETTTKEEA
;
A
#
# COMPACT_ATOMS: atom_id res chain seq x y z
N MET A 1 50.02 37.89 49.02
CA MET A 1 51.24 37.07 49.14
C MET A 1 50.93 35.90 50.04
N ALA A 2 51.35 34.68 49.71
CA ALA A 2 51.15 33.53 50.60
C ALA A 2 51.88 33.80 51.93
N ASN A 3 51.17 33.70 53.05
CA ASN A 3 51.77 33.67 54.38
C ASN A 3 52.69 32.43 54.49
N GLY A 4 53.76 32.53 55.28
CA GLY A 4 54.82 31.49 55.37
C GLY A 4 54.30 30.07 55.60
N ASP A 5 53.16 29.93 56.27
CA ASP A 5 52.49 28.65 56.51
C ASP A 5 52.04 27.95 55.21
N ALA A 6 51.53 28.71 54.24
CA ALA A 6 51.11 28.18 52.94
C ALA A 6 52.32 27.78 52.07
N ALA A 7 53.48 28.43 52.29
CA ALA A 7 54.73 28.09 51.62
C ALA A 7 55.33 26.78 52.17
N ALA A 8 55.33 26.62 53.50
CA ALA A 8 55.78 25.39 54.16
C ALA A 8 54.91 24.18 53.77
N ALA A 9 53.58 24.35 53.69
CA ALA A 9 52.64 23.30 53.30
C ALA A 9 52.85 22.80 51.85
N ALA A 10 53.44 23.62 50.98
CA ALA A 10 53.83 23.24 49.62
C ALA A 10 55.20 22.55 49.55
N GLY A 11 55.81 22.20 50.69
CA GLY A 11 57.10 21.49 50.77
C GLY A 11 58.32 22.38 50.52
N MET A 12 58.19 23.70 50.66
CA MET A 12 59.29 24.64 50.46
C MET A 12 60.08 24.88 51.75
N ASP A 13 61.38 25.12 51.59
CA ASP A 13 62.30 25.47 52.68
C ASP A 13 62.01 26.90 53.21
N VAL A 14 61.19 26.95 54.25
CA VAL A 14 60.84 28.18 54.99
C VAL A 14 61.94 28.51 55.99
N ILE A 15 62.42 29.76 55.94
CA ILE A 15 63.44 30.26 56.87
C ILE A 15 62.85 30.23 58.28
N SER A 16 63.43 29.41 59.16
CA SER A 16 63.03 29.38 60.57
C SER A 16 63.34 30.73 61.21
N ALA A 17 62.44 31.23 62.07
CA ALA A 17 62.58 32.54 62.72
C ALA A 17 63.86 32.69 63.59
N ALA A 18 64.68 31.64 63.70
CA ALA A 18 65.79 31.53 64.66
C ALA A 18 67.20 31.72 64.06
N THR A 19 67.37 31.84 62.74
CA THR A 19 68.70 32.09 62.15
C THR A 19 68.75 33.46 61.50
N GLY A 20 69.64 34.30 62.01
CA GLY A 20 69.67 35.74 61.79
C GLY A 20 69.44 36.19 60.37
N LEU A 21 68.51 37.15 60.24
CA LEU A 21 68.37 38.07 59.12
C LEU A 21 69.72 38.33 58.44
N VAL A 22 69.93 37.75 57.25
CA VAL A 22 70.88 38.31 56.31
C VAL A 22 70.24 39.62 55.84
N LYS A 23 70.63 40.67 56.56
CA LYS A 23 70.31 42.07 56.35
C LYS A 23 70.18 42.38 54.85
N ASN A 24 69.00 42.84 54.45
CA ASN A 24 68.60 43.48 53.17
C ASN A 24 67.49 42.78 52.35
N GLY A 25 66.78 41.78 52.87
CA GLY A 25 65.60 41.19 52.21
C GLY A 25 65.90 40.45 50.90
N ALA A 26 67.18 40.36 50.52
CA ALA A 26 67.61 39.76 49.27
C ALA A 26 67.32 38.26 49.23
N ASP A 27 67.43 37.54 50.35
CA ASP A 27 67.24 36.07 50.38
C ASP A 27 65.77 35.66 50.22
N GLU A 28 64.83 36.39 50.83
CA GLU A 28 63.39 36.16 50.68
C GLU A 28 62.90 36.58 49.29
N ILE A 29 63.43 37.69 48.76
CA ILE A 29 63.22 38.11 47.37
C ILE A 29 63.77 37.05 46.42
N ASN A 30 64.98 36.54 46.63
CA ASN A 30 65.60 35.53 45.77
C ASN A 30 64.81 34.22 45.76
N LYS A 31 64.37 33.70 46.92
CA LYS A 31 63.52 32.50 47.00
C LYS A 31 62.15 32.69 46.33
N THR A 32 61.53 33.87 46.47
CA THR A 32 60.25 34.18 45.80
C THR A 32 60.43 34.34 44.28
N ARG A 33 61.56 34.90 43.86
CA ARG A 33 61.92 35.05 42.45
C ARG A 33 62.24 33.71 41.82
N ASP A 34 62.92 32.82 42.54
CA ASP A 34 63.19 31.44 42.12
C ASP A 34 61.89 30.63 42.08
N TYR A 35 60.93 30.87 42.98
CA TYR A 35 59.58 30.28 42.90
C TYR A 35 58.80 30.70 41.65
N ILE A 36 59.04 31.92 41.13
CA ILE A 36 58.43 32.41 39.88
C ILE A 36 59.23 31.93 38.66
N ALA A 37 60.57 31.86 38.76
CA ALA A 37 61.47 31.50 37.68
C ALA A 37 61.57 29.99 37.42
N ALA A 38 61.42 29.15 38.46
CA ALA A 38 61.31 27.71 38.34
C ALA A 38 59.90 27.38 37.81
N GLY A 39 59.79 27.38 36.47
CA GLY A 39 58.56 27.15 35.72
C GLY A 39 57.64 26.13 36.40
N LYS A 40 56.44 26.58 36.74
CA LYS A 40 55.42 25.77 37.41
C LYS A 40 55.10 24.54 36.55
N ALA A 41 55.17 23.35 37.15
CA ALA A 41 54.69 22.13 36.50
C ALA A 41 53.22 22.30 36.09
N ALA A 42 52.82 21.80 34.91
CA ALA A 42 51.45 21.97 34.40
C ALA A 42 50.37 21.48 35.39
N SER A 43 50.69 20.47 36.20
CA SER A 43 49.82 19.92 37.25
C SER A 43 49.51 20.91 38.40
N SER A 44 50.29 21.98 38.56
CA SER A 44 50.08 22.99 39.61
C SER A 44 49.09 24.09 39.22
N ILE A 45 48.56 24.07 37.99
CA ILE A 45 47.53 25.00 37.53
C ILE A 45 46.15 24.37 37.79
N THR A 46 45.52 24.74 38.90
CA THR A 46 44.22 24.21 39.34
C THR A 46 43.04 25.12 39.00
N SER A 47 43.29 26.35 38.53
CA SER A 47 42.28 27.31 38.06
C SER A 47 42.92 28.38 37.15
N GLY A 48 42.10 29.14 36.42
CA GLY A 48 42.52 30.17 35.48
C GLY A 48 42.46 29.74 34.01
N THR A 49 42.89 30.62 33.11
CA THR A 49 42.93 30.38 31.66
C THR A 49 44.36 30.30 31.17
N PHE A 50 44.69 29.29 30.36
CA PHE A 50 45.94 29.30 29.60
C PHE A 50 45.82 30.32 28.47
N ASP A 51 46.86 31.15 28.30
CA ASP A 51 47.03 31.89 27.06
C ASP A 51 47.08 30.91 25.89
N THR A 52 46.35 31.20 24.82
CA THR A 52 46.31 30.40 23.60
C THR A 52 47.70 30.07 23.05
N ALA A 53 48.68 30.97 23.16
CA ALA A 53 50.05 30.74 22.69
C ALA A 53 50.81 29.69 23.52
N ARG A 54 50.34 29.39 24.73
CA ARG A 54 50.90 28.34 25.61
C ARG A 54 50.20 27.00 25.44
N ILE A 55 49.16 26.92 24.61
CA ILE A 55 48.49 25.66 24.25
C ILE A 55 49.17 25.15 22.96
N PRO A 56 50.00 24.10 23.04
CA PRO A 56 50.64 23.54 21.86
C PRO A 56 49.60 22.88 20.94
N THR A 57 50.00 22.58 19.69
CA THR A 57 49.23 21.67 18.84
C THR A 57 49.08 20.32 19.55
N LEU A 58 47.84 19.91 19.80
CA LEU A 58 47.52 18.65 20.47
C LEU A 58 47.04 17.64 19.44
N ASP A 59 47.76 16.52 19.31
CA ASP A 59 47.26 15.39 18.56
C ASP A 59 46.00 14.83 19.22
N ALA A 60 45.00 14.46 18.42
CA ALA A 60 43.73 13.92 18.92
C ALA A 60 43.91 12.68 19.81
N SER A 61 44.97 11.90 19.60
CA SER A 61 45.34 10.74 20.42
C SER A 61 45.67 11.08 21.88
N LYS A 62 45.95 12.35 22.18
CA LYS A 62 46.19 12.84 23.56
C LYS A 62 44.90 13.07 24.34
N ILE A 63 43.74 13.09 23.67
CA ILE A 63 42.42 13.13 24.32
C ILE A 63 41.98 11.69 24.57
N GLY A 64 42.50 11.07 25.64
CA GLY A 64 42.23 9.66 25.95
C GLY A 64 40.87 9.39 26.59
N THR A 65 40.26 10.40 27.23
CA THR A 65 38.95 10.32 27.91
C THR A 65 38.25 11.69 27.96
N GLY A 66 36.96 11.73 28.30
CA GLY A 66 36.15 12.96 28.43
C GLY A 66 35.23 13.22 27.24
N THR A 67 34.38 14.25 27.35
CA THR A 67 33.42 14.64 26.29
C THR A 67 33.74 16.04 25.79
N LEU A 68 34.02 16.17 24.50
CA LEU A 68 34.02 17.47 23.84
C LEU A 68 32.56 17.90 23.62
N ALA A 69 32.19 19.06 24.17
CA ALA A 69 30.88 19.65 23.89
C ALA A 69 30.72 19.88 22.38
N ALA A 70 29.52 19.63 21.83
CA ALA A 70 29.29 19.72 20.38
C ALA A 70 29.71 21.07 19.77
N ALA A 71 29.56 22.18 20.51
CA ALA A 71 30.00 23.52 20.07
C ALA A 71 31.53 23.67 19.92
N ARG A 72 32.32 22.73 20.44
CA ARG A 72 33.79 22.66 20.28
C ARG A 72 34.21 21.73 19.16
N ILE A 73 33.28 20.99 18.55
CA ILE A 73 33.52 20.19 17.36
C ILE A 73 33.30 21.11 16.15
N PRO A 74 34.34 21.37 15.33
CA PRO A 74 34.16 22.17 14.12
C PRO A 74 33.19 21.47 13.15
N THR A 75 32.53 22.24 12.29
CA THR A 75 31.71 21.68 11.21
C THR A 75 32.55 20.72 10.37
N LEU A 76 32.15 19.45 10.34
CA LEU A 76 32.82 18.44 9.53
C LEU A 76 32.40 18.56 8.07
N THR A 77 33.37 18.66 7.19
CA THR A 77 33.16 18.50 5.74
C THR A 77 33.01 17.02 5.38
N ALA A 78 32.44 16.72 4.22
CA ALA A 78 32.27 15.33 3.77
C ALA A 78 33.60 14.55 3.72
N ALA A 79 34.72 15.21 3.43
CA ALA A 79 36.05 14.59 3.41
C ALA A 79 36.59 14.24 4.81
N GLN A 80 36.09 14.90 5.86
CA GLN A 80 36.47 14.64 7.25
C GLN A 80 35.58 13.58 7.91
N VAL A 81 34.52 13.14 7.23
CA VAL A 81 33.65 12.05 7.70
C VAL A 81 34.10 10.76 7.02
N PRO A 82 34.72 9.80 7.74
CA PRO A 82 35.11 8.52 7.17
C PRO A 82 33.87 7.68 6.81
N SER A 83 34.08 6.56 6.11
CA SER A 83 33.02 5.56 5.94
C SER A 83 32.48 5.13 7.30
N LEU A 84 31.17 5.27 7.50
CA LEU A 84 30.49 4.87 8.72
C LEU A 84 29.77 3.54 8.49
N ASP A 85 29.96 2.59 9.40
CA ASP A 85 29.12 1.40 9.43
C ASP A 85 27.67 1.79 9.73
N ALA A 86 26.71 1.17 9.04
CA ALA A 86 25.29 1.48 9.19
C ALA A 86 24.79 1.38 10.64
N SER A 87 25.38 0.48 11.45
CA SER A 87 25.06 0.32 12.88
C SER A 87 25.40 1.54 13.74
N LYS A 88 26.21 2.48 13.24
CA LYS A 88 26.52 3.74 13.93
C LYS A 88 25.42 4.79 13.77
N ILE A 89 24.47 4.59 12.85
CA ILE A 89 23.28 5.42 12.71
C ILE A 89 22.14 4.75 13.49
N GLY A 90 22.20 4.86 14.82
CA GLY A 90 21.21 4.22 15.71
C GLY A 90 19.93 5.03 15.93
N THR A 91 19.96 6.34 15.67
CA THR A 91 18.85 7.28 15.87
C THR A 91 18.96 8.47 14.90
N GLY A 92 17.85 9.17 14.65
CA GLY A 92 17.82 10.40 13.84
C GLY A 92 17.09 10.23 12.50
N THR A 93 16.82 11.35 11.82
CA THR A 93 16.12 11.36 10.52
C THR A 93 17.11 11.65 9.39
N LEU A 94 17.22 10.72 8.44
CA LEU A 94 17.88 10.99 7.16
C LEU A 94 16.94 11.83 6.30
N ALA A 95 17.35 13.06 5.95
CA ALA A 95 16.63 13.86 4.98
C ALA A 95 16.54 13.12 3.64
N ALA A 96 15.42 13.23 2.92
CA ALA A 96 15.19 12.49 1.67
C ALA A 96 16.34 12.66 0.66
N ALA A 97 16.94 13.85 0.56
CA ALA A 97 18.08 14.12 -0.32
C ALA A 97 19.37 13.35 0.01
N ARG A 98 19.47 12.74 1.21
CA ARG A 98 20.59 11.87 1.62
C ARG A 98 20.33 10.39 1.33
N ILE A 99 19.13 10.04 0.91
CA ILE A 99 18.76 8.68 0.51
C ILE A 99 18.96 8.59 -1.01
N PRO A 100 19.93 7.80 -1.52
CA PRO A 100 20.11 7.64 -2.95
C PRO A 100 18.91 6.91 -3.58
N THR A 101 18.83 6.90 -4.91
CA THR A 101 17.91 6.00 -5.61
C THR A 101 18.25 4.55 -5.23
N LEU A 102 17.27 3.83 -4.70
CA LEU A 102 17.41 2.44 -4.29
C LEU A 102 16.75 1.54 -5.32
N ASP A 103 17.50 0.57 -5.84
CA ASP A 103 16.91 -0.54 -6.59
C ASP A 103 16.00 -1.36 -5.66
N ALA A 104 14.84 -1.79 -6.16
CA ALA A 104 13.87 -2.56 -5.38
C ALA A 104 14.46 -3.85 -4.77
N SER A 105 15.47 -4.44 -5.42
CA SER A 105 16.21 -5.61 -4.94
C SER A 105 16.97 -5.39 -3.63
N LYS A 106 17.16 -4.13 -3.21
CA LYS A 106 17.77 -3.79 -1.91
C LYS A 106 16.83 -3.95 -0.73
N ILE A 107 15.52 -4.09 -0.97
CA ILE A 107 14.54 -4.46 0.06
C ILE A 107 14.44 -5.98 0.08
N GLY A 108 15.37 -6.63 0.79
CA GLY A 108 15.50 -8.09 0.81
C GLY A 108 14.52 -8.82 1.75
N THR A 109 14.02 -8.14 2.80
CA THR A 109 13.07 -8.67 3.80
C THR A 109 12.27 -7.53 4.45
N GLY A 110 11.14 -7.87 5.10
CA GLY A 110 10.24 -6.92 5.77
C GLY A 110 9.04 -6.49 4.93
N THR A 111 8.06 -5.82 5.54
CA THR A 111 6.87 -5.27 4.86
C THR A 111 6.99 -3.76 4.73
N LEU A 112 6.81 -3.24 3.51
CA LEU A 112 6.45 -1.83 3.33
C LEU A 112 4.98 -1.68 3.72
N ASP A 113 4.67 -0.78 4.66
CA ASP A 113 3.29 -0.41 4.94
C ASP A 113 2.64 0.10 3.64
N GLY A 114 1.41 -0.35 3.33
CA GLY A 114 0.69 0.07 2.14
C GLY A 114 0.58 1.60 2.01
N ALA A 115 0.48 2.33 3.13
CA ALA A 115 0.47 3.80 3.15
C ALA A 115 1.81 4.44 2.77
N ARG A 116 2.90 3.67 2.71
CA ARG A 116 4.23 4.09 2.22
C ARG A 116 4.44 3.77 0.75
N ILE A 117 3.54 3.02 0.14
CA ILE A 117 3.53 2.73 -1.29
C ILE A 117 2.58 3.76 -1.93
N PRO A 118 3.05 4.61 -2.85
CA PRO A 118 2.16 5.54 -3.54
C PRO A 118 1.08 4.77 -4.32
N ASP A 119 -0.18 5.19 -4.23
CA ASP A 119 -1.30 4.61 -5.00
C ASP A 119 -1.09 4.75 -6.53
N SER A 120 -0.20 5.65 -6.95
CA SER A 120 0.09 5.96 -8.34
C SER A 120 1.38 5.31 -8.85
N LEU A 121 1.65 4.05 -8.50
CA LEU A 121 2.77 3.33 -9.12
C LEU A 121 2.54 3.21 -10.64
N PRO A 122 3.42 3.81 -11.48
CA PRO A 122 3.31 3.69 -12.92
C PRO A 122 3.74 2.26 -13.32
N GLY A 123 2.78 1.36 -13.38
CA GLY A 123 3.00 -0.06 -13.68
C GLY A 123 2.08 -0.92 -12.84
N LYS A 124 1.08 -1.52 -13.50
CA LYS A 124 0.04 -2.41 -12.96
C LYS A 124 0.58 -3.60 -12.12
N ALA A 125 1.02 -3.37 -10.89
CA ALA A 125 1.62 -4.42 -10.07
C ALA A 125 1.53 -4.25 -8.53
N VAL A 126 0.66 -3.40 -7.99
CA VAL A 126 0.16 -3.54 -6.59
C VAL A 126 -1.33 -3.90 -6.57
N ASP A 127 -1.85 -4.33 -7.71
CA ASP A 127 -3.18 -4.93 -7.83
C ASP A 127 -3.07 -6.24 -8.61
N ARG A 128 -2.41 -7.25 -8.03
CA ARG A 128 -2.29 -8.59 -8.64
C ARG A 128 -2.80 -9.72 -7.75
N THR A 129 -3.67 -9.45 -6.79
CA THR A 129 -4.34 -10.56 -6.10
C THR A 129 -5.80 -10.36 -5.70
N ASN A 130 -6.42 -9.18 -5.80
CA ASN A 130 -7.84 -9.04 -5.45
C ASN A 130 -8.65 -8.34 -6.52
N GLY A 131 -8.94 -9.07 -7.60
CA GLY A 131 -10.12 -8.84 -8.43
C GLY A 131 -10.27 -7.44 -9.03
N PRO A 132 -11.34 -7.20 -9.79
CA PRO A 132 -11.71 -5.84 -10.13
C PRO A 132 -12.01 -5.04 -8.85
N THR A 133 -11.48 -3.82 -8.77
CA THR A 133 -11.75 -2.84 -7.69
C THR A 133 -13.25 -2.72 -7.37
N ALA A 134 -13.62 -2.11 -6.24
CA ALA A 134 -15.02 -1.82 -5.85
C ALA A 134 -15.88 -1.08 -6.92
N THR A 135 -15.26 -0.64 -8.02
CA THR A 135 -15.93 -0.05 -9.18
C THR A 135 -16.40 -1.07 -10.22
N ALA A 136 -16.00 -2.35 -10.13
CA ALA A 136 -16.32 -3.39 -11.12
C ALA A 136 -17.80 -3.45 -11.45
N TYR A 137 -18.61 -3.52 -10.40
CA TYR A 137 -20.06 -3.64 -10.47
C TYR A 137 -20.71 -2.35 -10.99
N ASN A 138 -20.19 -1.19 -10.59
CA ASN A 138 -20.75 0.12 -10.95
C ASN A 138 -20.34 0.60 -12.36
N ARG A 139 -19.55 -0.20 -13.10
CA ARG A 139 -19.09 0.16 -14.45
C ARG A 139 -19.91 -0.57 -15.50
N THR A 140 -20.80 0.17 -16.16
CA THR A 140 -21.53 -0.33 -17.33
C THR A 140 -20.59 -0.38 -18.54
N ALA A 141 -20.64 -1.46 -19.32
CA ALA A 141 -19.95 -1.55 -20.60
C ALA A 141 -20.44 -0.44 -21.56
N GLN A 142 -19.51 0.29 -22.17
CA GLN A 142 -19.79 1.43 -23.06
C GLN A 142 -18.85 1.39 -24.28
N GLY A 143 -19.37 1.43 -25.50
CA GLY A 143 -18.58 1.35 -26.73
C GLY A 143 -18.32 -0.10 -27.20
N SER A 144 -17.26 -0.34 -27.98
CA SER A 144 -16.95 -1.65 -28.58
C SER A 144 -15.87 -2.44 -27.81
N GLY A 145 -15.87 -3.78 -27.97
CA GLY A 145 -14.80 -4.65 -27.47
C GLY A 145 -14.98 -5.25 -26.06
N TRP A 146 -16.21 -5.30 -25.56
CA TRP A 146 -16.52 -5.83 -24.22
C TRP A 146 -16.99 -7.30 -24.27
N TYR A 147 -16.66 -8.06 -23.22
CA TYR A 147 -17.07 -9.46 -23.05
C TYR A 147 -17.78 -9.64 -21.71
N SER A 148 -18.78 -10.51 -21.66
CA SER A 148 -19.41 -10.93 -20.41
C SER A 148 -18.46 -11.79 -19.57
N ALA A 149 -18.40 -11.54 -18.26
CA ALA A 149 -17.60 -12.31 -17.31
C ALA A 149 -18.44 -12.64 -16.07
N TYR A 150 -18.22 -13.83 -15.48
CA TYR A 150 -18.88 -14.20 -14.22
C TYR A 150 -18.14 -13.57 -13.05
N MET A 151 -18.89 -13.06 -12.07
CA MET A 151 -18.36 -12.43 -10.87
C MET A 151 -19.22 -12.77 -9.64
N ASN A 152 -18.62 -12.96 -8.47
CA ASN A 152 -19.37 -13.13 -7.20
C ASN A 152 -19.63 -11.80 -6.49
N SER A 153 -20.29 -11.86 -5.33
CA SER A 153 -20.55 -10.70 -4.46
C SER A 153 -19.28 -10.06 -3.90
N ASP A 154 -18.18 -10.81 -3.86
CA ASP A 154 -16.87 -10.34 -3.40
C ASP A 154 -16.05 -9.71 -4.54
N LEU A 155 -16.67 -9.53 -5.71
CA LEU A 155 -16.08 -8.96 -6.93
C LEU A 155 -14.95 -9.80 -7.52
N GLU A 156 -14.99 -11.13 -7.38
CA GLU A 156 -14.01 -12.04 -7.94
C GLU A 156 -14.51 -12.66 -9.25
N PHE A 157 -13.64 -12.74 -10.27
CA PHE A 157 -14.00 -13.39 -11.52
C PHE A 157 -14.09 -14.91 -11.40
N MET A 158 -15.05 -15.50 -12.10
CA MET A 158 -15.34 -16.93 -12.03
C MET A 158 -15.46 -17.58 -13.41
N ARG A 159 -15.36 -18.91 -13.41
CA ARG A 159 -15.73 -19.75 -14.56
C ARG A 159 -17.09 -20.38 -14.33
N ASN A 160 -17.89 -20.50 -15.38
CA ASN A 160 -19.14 -21.25 -15.31
C ASN A 160 -18.86 -22.77 -15.32
N THR A 161 -19.42 -23.50 -14.36
CA THR A 161 -19.28 -24.95 -14.24
C THR A 161 -20.63 -25.63 -14.40
N SER A 162 -20.74 -26.61 -15.30
CA SER A 162 -21.99 -27.35 -15.53
C SER A 162 -21.92 -28.85 -15.18
N SER A 163 -20.81 -29.31 -14.59
CA SER A 163 -20.65 -30.72 -14.18
C SER A 163 -21.50 -31.05 -12.96
N ARG A 164 -22.07 -32.27 -12.93
CA ARG A 164 -22.80 -32.82 -11.76
C ARG A 164 -22.02 -32.74 -10.44
N ARG A 165 -20.69 -32.75 -10.49
CA ARG A 165 -19.82 -32.62 -9.31
C ARG A 165 -20.03 -31.31 -8.53
N TYR A 166 -20.61 -30.30 -9.18
CA TYR A 166 -20.85 -28.98 -8.61
C TYR A 166 -22.35 -28.66 -8.47
N LYS A 167 -23.22 -29.67 -8.59
CA LYS A 167 -24.69 -29.53 -8.57
C LYS A 167 -25.30 -30.60 -7.67
N ASP A 168 -26.44 -30.28 -7.08
CA ASP A 168 -27.26 -31.19 -6.26
C ASP A 168 -28.75 -30.95 -6.60
N ASP A 169 -29.62 -31.88 -6.24
CA ASP A 169 -31.09 -31.81 -6.47
C ASP A 169 -31.50 -31.48 -7.93
N GLU A 170 -31.02 -32.29 -8.89
CA GLU A 170 -31.34 -32.12 -10.31
C GLU A 170 -32.79 -32.53 -10.62
N GLN A 171 -33.62 -31.58 -11.06
CA GLN A 171 -35.03 -31.81 -11.46
C GLN A 171 -35.34 -31.22 -12.84
N PRO A 172 -36.29 -31.78 -13.60
CA PRO A 172 -36.76 -31.17 -14.85
C PRO A 172 -37.37 -29.78 -14.60
N ALA A 173 -36.99 -28.79 -15.41
CA ALA A 173 -37.56 -27.45 -15.34
C ALA A 173 -38.89 -27.39 -16.11
N VAL A 174 -39.91 -26.77 -15.51
CA VAL A 174 -41.15 -26.40 -16.20
C VAL A 174 -41.00 -24.96 -16.70
N LEU A 175 -41.03 -24.78 -18.02
CA LEU A 175 -40.87 -23.49 -18.66
C LEU A 175 -42.16 -23.06 -19.36
N ASP A 176 -42.49 -21.79 -19.26
CA ASP A 176 -43.59 -21.19 -20.03
C ASP A 176 -43.10 -20.86 -21.45
N VAL A 177 -43.32 -21.81 -22.37
CA VAL A 177 -42.95 -21.68 -23.78
C VAL A 177 -43.66 -20.49 -24.44
N ALA A 178 -44.89 -20.17 -24.03
CA ALA A 178 -45.65 -19.06 -24.60
C ALA A 178 -45.04 -17.72 -24.19
N ALA A 179 -44.67 -17.55 -22.92
CA ALA A 179 -43.98 -16.37 -22.44
C ALA A 179 -42.61 -16.18 -23.12
N ILE A 180 -41.85 -17.26 -23.34
CA ILE A 180 -40.56 -17.20 -24.05
C ILE A 180 -40.75 -16.78 -25.51
N LEU A 181 -41.76 -17.32 -26.20
CA LEU A 181 -42.06 -16.95 -27.60
C LEU A 181 -42.59 -15.53 -27.74
N ALA A 182 -43.17 -14.95 -26.68
CA ALA A 182 -43.66 -13.58 -26.67
C ALA A 182 -42.53 -12.53 -26.52
N LEU A 183 -41.29 -12.95 -26.21
CA LEU A 183 -40.15 -12.05 -26.08
C LEU A 183 -39.86 -11.31 -27.40
N GLN A 184 -39.74 -9.99 -27.32
CA GLN A 184 -39.50 -9.14 -28.49
C GLN A 184 -38.08 -8.56 -28.48
N PRO A 185 -37.20 -8.96 -29.42
CA PRO A 185 -35.91 -8.31 -29.58
C PRO A 185 -36.09 -6.89 -30.11
N VAL A 186 -35.37 -5.96 -29.52
CA VAL A 186 -35.32 -4.56 -29.92
C VAL A 186 -33.89 -4.17 -30.28
N THR A 187 -33.75 -3.06 -31.00
CA THR A 187 -32.45 -2.41 -31.17
C THR A 187 -32.42 -1.09 -30.44
N TYR A 188 -31.30 -0.75 -29.82
CA TYR A 188 -31.18 0.43 -28.98
C TYR A 188 -29.80 1.08 -29.09
N HIS A 189 -29.71 2.34 -28.68
CA HIS A 189 -28.45 3.01 -28.37
C HIS A 189 -28.30 3.07 -26.86
N ARG A 190 -27.07 2.95 -26.35
CA ARG A 190 -26.80 3.21 -24.93
C ARG A 190 -26.92 4.71 -24.64
N ILE A 191 -27.38 5.05 -23.44
CA ILE A 191 -27.42 6.44 -22.98
C ILE A 191 -26.01 7.04 -23.08
N GLY A 192 -25.92 8.24 -23.69
CA GLY A 192 -24.65 8.92 -23.92
C GLY A 192 -23.91 8.51 -25.21
N GLN A 193 -24.48 7.60 -26.02
CA GLN A 193 -23.92 7.21 -27.33
C GLN A 193 -24.98 7.29 -28.45
N PRO A 194 -25.55 8.48 -28.72
CA PRO A 194 -26.60 8.62 -29.73
C PRO A 194 -26.14 8.32 -31.17
N ASP A 195 -24.84 8.51 -31.43
CA ASP A 195 -24.22 8.31 -32.76
C ASP A 195 -23.52 6.95 -32.90
N GLY A 196 -23.63 6.07 -31.90
CA GLY A 196 -23.04 4.72 -31.92
C GLY A 196 -23.83 3.73 -32.76
N THR A 197 -23.23 2.58 -33.08
CA THR A 197 -23.96 1.48 -33.73
C THR A 197 -25.09 0.99 -32.83
N ARG A 198 -26.28 0.77 -33.40
CA ARG A 198 -27.39 0.13 -32.68
C ARG A 198 -26.98 -1.24 -32.19
N GLU A 199 -27.21 -1.49 -30.91
CA GLU A 199 -27.08 -2.82 -30.31
C GLU A 199 -28.41 -3.56 -30.44
N LEU A 200 -28.35 -4.89 -30.52
CA LEU A 200 -29.51 -5.79 -30.54
C LEU A 200 -29.63 -6.48 -29.19
N GLY A 201 -30.83 -6.53 -28.62
CA GLY A 201 -31.07 -7.24 -27.37
C GLY A 201 -32.53 -7.24 -26.94
N LEU A 202 -32.76 -7.73 -25.73
CA LEU A 202 -34.01 -7.69 -24.98
C LEU A 202 -33.91 -6.64 -23.87
N ILE A 203 -35.05 -6.06 -23.50
CA ILE A 203 -35.17 -5.14 -22.37
C ILE A 203 -35.57 -5.96 -21.14
N ALA A 204 -34.86 -5.78 -20.02
CA ALA A 204 -35.04 -6.60 -18.83
C ALA A 204 -36.45 -6.47 -18.25
N GLU A 205 -37.02 -5.26 -18.29
CA GLU A 205 -38.37 -4.95 -17.87
C GLU A 205 -39.44 -5.68 -18.69
N ASP A 206 -39.21 -5.90 -19.99
CA ASP A 206 -40.14 -6.63 -20.87
C ASP A 206 -40.00 -8.17 -20.72
N CYS A 207 -39.00 -8.63 -19.97
CA CYS A 207 -38.71 -10.04 -19.75
C CYS A 207 -39.16 -10.56 -18.38
N VAL A 208 -39.78 -9.72 -17.53
CA VAL A 208 -40.09 -10.05 -16.13
C VAL A 208 -41.05 -11.22 -15.96
N ASP A 209 -41.91 -11.46 -16.95
CA ASP A 209 -42.87 -12.55 -16.96
C ASP A 209 -42.23 -13.91 -17.29
N VAL A 210 -40.97 -13.93 -17.74
CA VAL A 210 -40.22 -15.17 -18.01
C VAL A 210 -39.36 -15.51 -16.78
N PRO A 211 -39.72 -16.54 -15.99
CA PRO A 211 -38.99 -16.89 -14.78
C PRO A 211 -37.52 -17.17 -15.05
N HIS A 212 -36.62 -16.74 -14.17
CA HIS A 212 -35.17 -16.94 -14.23
C HIS A 212 -34.41 -16.22 -15.36
N LEU A 213 -35.09 -15.60 -16.34
CA LEU A 213 -34.44 -14.90 -17.45
C LEU A 213 -33.82 -13.57 -17.02
N VAL A 214 -34.49 -12.85 -16.12
CA VAL A 214 -34.06 -11.55 -15.62
C VAL A 214 -33.14 -11.70 -14.41
N GLN A 215 -32.01 -11.01 -14.44
CA GLN A 215 -31.19 -10.70 -13.29
C GLN A 215 -31.73 -9.41 -12.67
N TRP A 216 -32.01 -9.47 -11.37
CA TRP A 216 -32.54 -8.35 -10.60
C TRP A 216 -31.42 -7.63 -9.87
N ASP A 217 -31.44 -6.30 -9.89
CA ASP A 217 -30.72 -5.46 -8.93
C ASP A 217 -31.55 -5.40 -7.65
N VAL A 218 -30.95 -5.92 -6.58
CA VAL A 218 -31.52 -5.91 -5.24
C VAL A 218 -30.72 -4.91 -4.43
N PRO A 219 -31.30 -3.76 -4.04
CA PRO A 219 -30.58 -2.75 -3.28
C PRO A 219 -30.04 -3.35 -1.98
N ARG A 220 -28.72 -3.33 -1.78
CA ARG A 220 -28.07 -3.83 -0.56
C ARG A 220 -27.45 -2.70 0.25
N ASN A 221 -27.48 -2.88 1.56
CA ASN A 221 -26.72 -2.09 2.53
C ASN A 221 -25.22 -2.41 2.42
N LYS A 222 -24.38 -1.63 3.09
CA LYS A 222 -22.91 -1.84 3.09
C LYS A 222 -22.48 -3.17 3.70
N ASP A 223 -23.34 -3.79 4.49
CA ASP A 223 -23.17 -5.12 5.09
C ASP A 223 -23.67 -6.27 4.16
N GLY A 224 -24.09 -5.94 2.94
CA GLY A 224 -24.61 -6.90 1.96
C GLY A 224 -26.07 -7.32 2.19
N GLN A 225 -26.71 -6.88 3.28
CA GLN A 225 -28.11 -7.18 3.56
C GLN A 225 -29.03 -6.37 2.65
N PRO A 226 -30.19 -6.91 2.22
CA PRO A 226 -31.17 -6.12 1.48
C PRO A 226 -31.55 -4.84 2.23
N ARG A 227 -31.51 -3.70 1.54
CA ARG A 227 -31.84 -2.40 2.12
C ARG A 227 -33.34 -2.35 2.41
N ALA A 228 -33.70 -2.04 3.65
CA ALA A 228 -35.10 -1.87 4.04
C ALA A 228 -35.79 -0.80 3.16
N GLY A 229 -36.87 -1.18 2.48
CA GLY A 229 -37.60 -0.33 1.54
C GLY A 229 -36.98 -0.19 0.14
N GLY A 230 -35.88 -0.90 -0.16
CA GLY A 230 -35.35 -1.02 -1.51
C GLY A 230 -36.32 -1.78 -2.41
N LYS A 231 -36.67 -1.20 -3.56
CA LYS A 231 -37.44 -1.91 -4.59
C LYS A 231 -36.48 -2.63 -5.52
N GLU A 232 -36.72 -3.93 -5.74
CA GLU A 232 -36.02 -4.71 -6.74
C GLU A 232 -36.30 -4.14 -8.14
N ARG A 233 -35.29 -4.16 -9.01
CA ARG A 233 -35.39 -3.67 -10.38
C ARG A 233 -34.84 -4.71 -11.34
N PRO A 234 -35.49 -4.93 -12.50
CA PRO A 234 -34.87 -5.66 -13.59
C PRO A 234 -33.57 -4.94 -13.99
N GLU A 235 -32.44 -5.65 -13.99
CA GLU A 235 -31.13 -5.05 -14.25
C GLU A 235 -30.53 -5.56 -15.55
N SER A 236 -30.56 -6.87 -15.77
CA SER A 236 -30.02 -7.47 -16.98
C SER A 236 -30.73 -8.75 -17.37
N VAL A 237 -30.50 -9.22 -18.59
CA VAL A 237 -31.01 -10.48 -19.12
C VAL A 237 -29.89 -11.50 -19.18
N ARG A 238 -30.15 -12.73 -18.73
CA ARG A 238 -29.18 -13.84 -18.74
C ARG A 238 -29.08 -14.50 -20.12
N TYR A 239 -28.47 -13.81 -21.07
CA TYR A 239 -28.34 -14.24 -22.47
C TYR A 239 -27.50 -15.51 -22.64
N GLU A 240 -26.46 -15.68 -21.84
CA GLU A 240 -25.49 -16.76 -22.01
C GLU A 240 -25.86 -18.02 -21.23
N GLN A 241 -26.56 -17.86 -20.10
CA GLN A 241 -26.83 -18.97 -19.18
C GLN A 241 -28.23 -19.55 -19.37
N VAL A 242 -29.24 -18.69 -19.57
CA VAL A 242 -30.65 -19.10 -19.41
C VAL A 242 -31.39 -19.08 -20.74
N LEU A 243 -31.30 -18.00 -21.51
CA LEU A 243 -32.03 -17.88 -22.77
C LEU A 243 -31.78 -19.05 -23.75
N PRO A 244 -30.53 -19.48 -24.02
CA PRO A 244 -30.29 -20.56 -24.98
C PRO A 244 -30.79 -21.91 -24.47
N VAL A 245 -30.74 -22.13 -23.15
CA VAL A 245 -31.25 -23.35 -22.51
C VAL A 245 -32.78 -23.40 -22.59
N MET A 246 -33.46 -22.27 -22.38
CA MET A 246 -34.91 -22.15 -22.55
C MET A 246 -35.36 -22.42 -23.99
N LEU A 247 -34.59 -21.93 -24.98
CA LEU A 247 -34.89 -22.17 -26.39
C LEU A 247 -34.85 -23.65 -26.77
N LEU A 248 -34.16 -24.52 -26.02
CA LEU A 248 -34.22 -25.97 -26.26
C LEU A 248 -35.63 -26.52 -26.06
N GLU A 249 -36.37 -26.05 -25.06
CA GLU A 249 -37.76 -26.46 -24.85
C GLU A 249 -38.69 -25.87 -25.90
N VAL A 250 -38.46 -24.64 -26.34
CA VAL A 250 -39.20 -24.05 -27.47
C VAL A 250 -39.03 -24.90 -28.73
N CYS A 251 -37.79 -25.29 -29.05
CA CYS A 251 -37.50 -26.16 -30.20
C CYS A 251 -38.19 -27.53 -30.07
N ARG A 252 -38.19 -28.14 -28.87
CA ARG A 252 -38.89 -29.41 -28.60
C ARG A 252 -40.40 -29.28 -28.80
N ALA A 253 -41.00 -28.21 -28.26
CA ALA A 253 -42.41 -27.93 -28.41
C ALA A 253 -42.80 -27.71 -29.89
N GLN A 254 -41.99 -26.95 -30.62
CA GLN A 254 -42.18 -26.74 -32.05
C GLN A 254 -42.05 -28.04 -32.85
N GLN A 255 -41.06 -28.89 -32.55
CA GLN A 255 -40.93 -30.19 -33.21
C GLN A 255 -42.15 -31.08 -32.97
N ALA A 256 -42.65 -31.14 -31.72
CA ALA A 256 -43.85 -31.89 -31.40
C ALA A 256 -45.09 -31.38 -32.16
N GLN A 257 -45.23 -30.07 -32.32
CA GLN A 257 -46.30 -29.47 -33.13
C GLN A 257 -46.15 -29.82 -34.61
N ILE A 258 -44.94 -29.77 -35.17
CA ILE A 258 -44.66 -30.15 -36.55
C ILE A 258 -45.03 -31.62 -36.78
N ASP A 259 -44.60 -32.52 -35.91
CA ASP A 259 -44.89 -33.95 -36.02
C ASP A 259 -46.41 -34.22 -35.96
N ALA A 260 -47.13 -33.54 -35.08
CA ALA A 260 -48.58 -33.63 -34.97
C ALA A 260 -49.29 -33.12 -36.24
N LEU A 261 -48.81 -32.01 -36.82
CA LEU A 261 -49.33 -31.48 -38.08
C LEU A 261 -49.07 -32.44 -39.25
N LEU A 262 -47.87 -33.00 -39.34
CA LEU A 262 -47.51 -33.98 -40.38
C LEU A 262 -48.37 -35.24 -40.29
N ALA A 263 -48.61 -35.75 -39.07
CA ALA A 263 -49.51 -36.89 -38.85
C ALA A 263 -50.94 -36.59 -39.32
N ARG A 264 -51.44 -35.38 -39.04
CA ARG A 264 -52.78 -34.95 -39.48
C ARG A 264 -52.86 -34.78 -40.99
N VAL A 265 -51.82 -34.24 -41.64
CA VAL A 265 -51.75 -34.15 -43.10
C VAL A 265 -51.78 -35.54 -43.72
N ALA A 266 -50.97 -36.48 -43.21
CA ALA A 266 -50.97 -37.86 -43.69
C ALA A 266 -52.36 -38.53 -43.58
N GLN A 267 -53.06 -38.29 -42.46
CA GLN A 267 -54.43 -38.81 -42.27
C GLN A 267 -55.42 -38.22 -43.30
N LEU A 268 -55.36 -36.91 -43.57
CA LEU A 268 -56.22 -36.25 -44.56
C LEU A 268 -55.94 -36.76 -45.98
N GLU A 269 -54.68 -37.01 -46.32
CA GLU A 269 -54.28 -37.59 -47.61
C GLU A 269 -54.78 -39.02 -47.80
N THR A 270 -54.92 -39.80 -46.72
CA THR A 270 -55.51 -41.14 -46.79
C THR A 270 -57.02 -41.10 -46.99
N THR A 271 -57.73 -40.23 -46.26
CA THR A 271 -59.20 -40.13 -46.37
C THR A 271 -59.65 -39.62 -47.74
N THR A 272 -58.93 -38.66 -48.32
CA THR A 272 -59.23 -38.14 -49.67
C THR A 272 -58.98 -39.15 -50.79
N LYS A 273 -58.13 -40.17 -50.58
CA LYS A 273 -57.93 -41.29 -51.50
C LYS A 273 -59.01 -42.37 -51.39
N GLU A 274 -59.71 -42.47 -50.26
CA GLU A 274 -60.83 -43.41 -50.07
C GLU A 274 -62.16 -42.86 -50.59
N GLU A 275 -62.27 -41.53 -50.72
CA GLU A 275 -63.46 -40.83 -51.23
C GLU A 275 -63.44 -40.56 -52.75
N ALA A 276 -62.33 -40.82 -53.44
CA ALA A 276 -62.13 -40.66 -54.88
C ALA A 276 -62.16 -42.01 -55.63
#